data_AF-A0A916ZEF0-F1
#
_entry.id   AF-A0A916ZEF0-F1
#
_cell.length_a   1.000
_cell.length_b   1.000
_cell.length_c   1.000
_cell.angle_alpha   90.00
_cell.angle_beta   90.00
_cell.angle_gamma   90.00
#
_symmetry.space_group_name_H-M   'P 1'
#
loop_
_entity.id
_entity.type
_entity.pdbx_description
1 polymer ?
#
loop_
_entity_poly.entity_id
_entity_poly.type
_entity_poly.pdbx_seq_one_letter_code
_entity_poly.pdbx_strand_id
1 'polypeptide(L)'
;MLNGPDRRYRASDETRVIRSMVPDAFAKPGRFLRGNIHTHSTRSDGALSPEEVCRTYREAGYDFLCLSDHFLERFGFPVVDTTPWRGEGFTTIFGAEIHAPENSHGEIWHLLACGLPLDFEPLGEGETAVRLAERAVAAGAFLGIAHPQWSSLSIEDGRQMAGIAHAVEIWNTGCALETDRGDGTILLDALLNEGHRLLAYAADDAHFKSRDWCGGWMMVKAEANEPEAILAAMKRGEFYSSRGPTIEHVEIDGAALRVACSPARGVAVVGRGSRGDYVDAGDGRLTEAVLPLERFAGDWCRVVVMDEAGRQAWTNPIHLGPLPLR
;
A
#
# COMPACT_ATOMS: atom_id res chain seq x y z
N MET A 1 -46.12 -2.54 -14.00
CA MET A 1 -45.41 -3.65 -14.67
C MET A 1 -44.79 -3.13 -15.95
N LEU A 2 -43.61 -3.66 -16.28
CA LEU A 2 -42.77 -3.44 -17.48
C LEU A 2 -41.52 -2.58 -17.25
N ASN A 3 -40.44 -3.33 -17.07
CA ASN A 3 -39.03 -2.97 -16.96
C ASN A 3 -38.47 -2.40 -18.26
N GLY A 4 -37.44 -1.57 -18.12
CA GLY A 4 -36.45 -1.28 -19.17
C GLY A 4 -35.22 -0.58 -18.59
N PRO A 5 -34.06 -0.59 -19.26
CA PRO A 5 -33.42 -1.72 -19.90
C PRO A 5 -32.08 -2.07 -19.24
N ASP A 6 -31.86 -3.38 -19.21
CA ASP A 6 -30.67 -4.15 -18.84
C ASP A 6 -29.43 -3.68 -19.64
N ARG A 7 -28.55 -2.90 -19.00
CA ARG A 7 -27.20 -2.61 -19.53
C ARG A 7 -26.30 -3.80 -19.25
N ARG A 8 -26.36 -4.78 -20.16
CA ARG A 8 -25.38 -5.87 -20.21
C ARG A 8 -23.99 -5.30 -20.47
N TYR A 9 -23.14 -5.34 -19.45
CA TYR A 9 -21.70 -5.23 -19.60
C TYR A 9 -21.24 -6.42 -20.47
N ARG A 10 -20.86 -6.15 -21.72
CA ARG A 10 -20.15 -7.14 -22.53
C ARG A 10 -18.74 -7.23 -21.97
N ALA A 11 -18.48 -8.26 -21.17
CA ALA A 11 -17.14 -8.74 -20.93
C ALA A 11 -16.59 -9.26 -22.27
N SER A 12 -15.72 -8.48 -22.89
CA SER A 12 -14.81 -8.98 -23.91
C SER A 12 -13.40 -8.70 -23.39
N ASP A 13 -12.95 -9.56 -22.49
CA ASP A 13 -11.53 -9.68 -22.20
C ASP A 13 -11.13 -11.08 -22.67
N GLU A 14 -10.35 -11.11 -23.74
CA GLU A 14 -9.86 -12.33 -24.37
C GLU A 14 -9.08 -13.13 -23.34
N THR A 15 -9.40 -14.42 -23.25
CA THR A 15 -8.82 -15.36 -22.28
C THR A 15 -7.35 -15.59 -22.58
N ARG A 16 -6.48 -14.69 -22.11
CA ARG A 16 -5.04 -14.81 -22.32
C ARG A 16 -4.51 -15.88 -21.38
N VAL A 17 -4.23 -17.07 -21.94
CA VAL A 17 -3.51 -18.15 -21.26
C VAL A 17 -2.15 -17.61 -20.81
N ILE A 18 -1.90 -17.56 -19.49
CA ILE A 18 -0.62 -17.09 -18.95
C ILE A 18 0.46 -18.11 -19.33
N ARG A 19 1.42 -17.71 -20.18
CA ARG A 19 2.58 -18.54 -20.58
C ARG A 19 3.80 -18.24 -19.71
N SER A 20 4.12 -16.95 -19.52
CA SER A 20 5.03 -16.44 -18.49
C SER A 20 4.66 -14.97 -18.21
N MET A 21 4.74 -14.54 -16.95
CA MET A 21 4.42 -13.18 -16.51
C MET A 21 5.29 -12.80 -15.31
N VAL A 22 5.96 -11.65 -15.38
CA VAL A 22 6.63 -11.01 -14.25
C VAL A 22 5.76 -9.83 -13.81
N PRO A 23 5.32 -9.71 -12.55
CA PRO A 23 4.54 -8.55 -12.09
C PRO A 23 5.33 -7.25 -12.29
N ASP A 24 4.62 -6.15 -12.55
CA ASP A 24 5.24 -4.87 -12.96
C ASP A 24 6.33 -4.39 -12.00
N ALA A 25 6.14 -4.54 -10.68
CA ALA A 25 7.16 -4.20 -9.68
C ALA A 25 8.54 -4.85 -9.93
N PHE A 26 8.58 -6.02 -10.57
CA PHE A 26 9.80 -6.77 -10.86
C PHE A 26 10.19 -6.76 -12.36
N ALA A 27 9.27 -6.37 -13.24
CA ALA A 27 9.49 -6.31 -14.69
C ALA A 27 9.99 -4.94 -15.17
N LYS A 28 9.63 -3.86 -14.47
CA LYS A 28 9.99 -2.49 -14.88
C LYS A 28 11.47 -2.19 -14.64
N PRO A 29 12.09 -1.30 -15.43
CA PRO A 29 13.46 -0.85 -15.20
C PRO A 29 13.61 -0.07 -13.89
N GLY A 30 14.85 0.22 -13.51
CA GLY A 30 15.17 0.99 -12.31
C GLY A 30 15.51 0.14 -11.08
N ARG A 31 15.65 0.81 -9.94
CA ARG A 31 15.97 0.20 -8.65
C ARG A 31 14.77 0.30 -7.70
N PHE A 32 14.74 -0.56 -6.69
CA PHE A 32 13.81 -0.38 -5.59
C PHE A 32 14.30 0.73 -4.68
N LEU A 33 13.45 1.72 -4.44
CA LEU A 33 13.63 2.83 -3.51
C LEU A 33 12.81 2.54 -2.26
N ARG A 34 13.44 2.56 -1.09
CA ARG A 34 12.78 2.37 0.19
C ARG A 34 12.11 3.67 0.64
N GLY A 35 10.83 3.65 0.97
CA GLY A 35 10.14 4.84 1.45
C GLY A 35 9.06 4.55 2.48
N ASN A 36 8.88 5.50 3.40
CA ASN A 36 7.72 5.55 4.27
C ASN A 36 6.79 6.67 3.79
N ILE A 37 5.48 6.43 3.82
CA ILE A 37 4.50 7.41 3.34
C ILE A 37 3.50 7.87 4.40
N HIS A 38 3.56 7.32 5.61
CA HIS A 38 2.68 7.69 6.71
C HIS A 38 3.54 8.04 7.94
N THR A 39 3.64 9.33 8.30
CA THR A 39 4.34 9.82 9.49
C THR A 39 3.99 11.28 9.77
N HIS A 40 4.08 11.68 11.03
CA HIS A 40 3.69 13.00 11.52
C HIS A 40 4.86 13.75 12.16
N SER A 41 4.75 15.08 12.17
CA SER A 41 5.70 16.00 12.77
C SER A 41 5.00 16.96 13.73
N THR A 42 5.73 17.96 14.22
CA THR A 42 5.17 19.07 15.02
C THR A 42 4.24 20.00 14.23
N ARG A 43 3.97 19.71 12.95
CA ARG A 43 2.95 20.42 12.16
C ARG A 43 1.54 19.85 12.40
N SER A 44 1.42 18.61 12.87
CA SER A 44 0.23 18.10 13.55
C SER A 44 0.54 17.73 15.01
N ASP A 45 0.61 16.44 15.33
CA ASP A 45 0.71 15.91 16.68
C ASP A 45 1.91 14.96 16.86
N GLY A 46 2.86 14.95 15.93
CA GLY A 46 4.16 14.33 16.08
C GLY A 46 5.08 15.09 17.05
N ALA A 47 6.13 14.43 17.53
CA ALA A 47 7.06 14.96 18.52
C ALA A 47 8.32 15.62 17.94
N LEU A 48 8.63 15.36 16.66
CA LEU A 48 9.82 15.89 15.99
C LEU A 48 9.45 16.96 14.95
N SER A 49 10.33 17.92 14.73
CA SER A 49 10.15 18.89 13.64
C SER A 49 10.19 18.21 12.27
N PRO A 50 9.55 18.77 11.23
CA PRO A 50 9.65 18.25 9.86
C PRO A 50 11.07 17.94 9.39
N GLU A 51 12.03 18.81 9.73
CA GLU A 51 13.46 18.63 9.44
C GLU A 51 14.01 17.37 10.13
N GLU A 52 13.74 17.20 11.41
CA GLU A 52 14.21 16.05 12.19
C GLU A 52 13.57 14.74 11.73
N VAL A 53 12.29 14.76 11.33
CA VAL A 53 11.61 13.59 10.74
C VAL A 53 12.32 13.19 9.44
N CYS A 54 12.50 14.13 8.51
CA CYS A 54 13.19 13.86 7.24
C CYS A 54 14.62 13.35 7.47
N ARG A 55 15.35 13.99 8.39
CA ARG A 55 16.71 13.58 8.76
C ARG A 55 16.73 12.16 9.34
N THR A 56 15.78 11.80 10.20
CA THR A 56 15.71 10.49 10.85
C THR A 56 15.51 9.36 9.83
N TYR A 57 14.58 9.51 8.89
CA TYR A 57 14.37 8.51 7.84
C TYR A 57 15.56 8.41 6.88
N ARG A 58 16.15 9.55 6.49
CA ARG A 58 17.36 9.56 5.66
C ARG A 58 18.53 8.84 6.33
N GLU A 59 18.79 9.11 7.60
CA GLU A 59 19.84 8.44 8.38
C GLU A 59 19.56 6.95 8.59
N ALA A 60 18.28 6.54 8.58
CA ALA A 60 17.85 5.15 8.62
C ALA A 60 17.94 4.41 7.27
N GLY A 61 18.41 5.08 6.21
CA GLY A 61 18.62 4.50 4.89
C GLY A 61 17.36 4.42 4.02
N TYR A 62 16.39 5.29 4.26
CA TYR A 62 15.27 5.48 3.33
C TYR A 62 15.71 6.35 2.16
N ASP A 63 15.20 6.05 0.96
CA ASP A 63 15.40 6.82 -0.26
C ASP A 63 14.36 7.95 -0.41
N PHE A 64 13.16 7.78 0.16
CA PHE A 64 12.13 8.83 0.14
C PHE A 64 11.20 8.82 1.35
N LEU A 65 10.49 9.93 1.53
CA LEU A 65 9.47 10.11 2.57
C LEU A 65 8.28 10.90 2.05
N CYS A 66 7.06 10.53 2.44
CA CYS A 66 5.93 11.47 2.47
C CYS A 66 5.70 11.88 3.93
N LEU A 67 5.91 13.16 4.24
CA LEU A 67 5.52 13.71 5.54
C LEU A 67 4.02 14.03 5.48
N SER A 68 3.23 13.32 6.27
CA SER A 68 1.78 13.23 6.11
C SER A 68 1.03 13.73 7.34
N ASP A 69 1.44 14.88 7.89
CA ASP A 69 0.78 15.51 9.04
C ASP A 69 -0.76 15.58 8.85
N HIS A 70 -1.51 15.45 9.94
CA HIS A 70 -2.97 15.53 9.94
C HIS A 70 -3.48 16.85 9.31
N PHE A 71 -4.27 16.73 8.25
CA PHE A 71 -4.89 17.83 7.52
C PHE A 71 -6.23 18.23 8.16
N LEU A 72 -6.14 18.83 9.36
CA LEU A 72 -7.29 19.25 10.17
C LEU A 72 -7.26 20.74 10.48
N GLU A 73 -8.44 21.31 10.74
CA GLU A 73 -8.60 22.73 11.13
C GLU A 73 -7.76 23.08 12.35
N ARG A 74 -7.73 22.21 13.37
CA ARG A 74 -6.95 22.43 14.61
C ARG A 74 -5.44 22.57 14.38
N PHE A 75 -4.95 22.11 13.23
CA PHE A 75 -3.55 22.21 12.80
C PHE A 75 -3.34 23.21 11.65
N GLY A 76 -4.41 23.87 11.20
CA GLY A 76 -4.35 24.81 10.07
C GLY A 76 -4.15 24.13 8.72
N PHE A 77 -4.61 22.88 8.56
CA PHE A 77 -4.58 22.14 7.29
C PHE A 77 -3.18 22.10 6.64
N PRO A 78 -2.16 21.54 7.31
CA PRO A 78 -0.80 21.56 6.79
C PRO A 78 -0.61 20.60 5.60
N VAL A 79 -0.14 21.13 4.46
CA VAL A 79 0.71 20.37 3.53
C VAL A 79 2.12 20.97 3.64
N VAL A 80 3.06 20.20 4.19
CA VAL A 80 4.37 20.74 4.56
C VAL A 80 5.29 20.78 3.34
N ASP A 81 5.83 21.97 3.03
CA ASP A 81 6.90 22.11 2.04
C ASP A 81 8.18 21.47 2.58
N THR A 82 8.45 20.27 2.10
CA THR A 82 9.62 19.46 2.45
C THR A 82 10.78 19.61 1.47
N THR A 83 10.67 20.48 0.45
CA THR A 83 11.74 20.72 -0.54
C THR A 83 13.09 21.03 0.10
N PRO A 84 13.18 21.84 1.18
CA PRO A 84 14.47 22.13 1.81
C PRO A 84 15.23 20.92 2.36
N TRP A 85 14.55 19.79 2.59
CA TRP A 85 15.17 18.57 3.17
C TRP A 85 15.46 17.47 2.14
N ARG A 86 15.20 17.74 0.86
CA ARG A 86 15.65 16.87 -0.25
C ARG A 86 17.17 16.99 -0.42
N GLY A 87 17.82 15.93 -0.90
CA GLY A 87 19.26 15.90 -1.11
C GLY A 87 19.72 14.67 -1.88
N GLU A 88 21.04 14.50 -1.98
CA GLU A 88 21.62 13.36 -2.68
C GLU A 88 21.16 12.04 -2.04
N GLY A 89 20.49 11.19 -2.84
CA GLY A 89 19.98 9.90 -2.39
C GLY A 89 18.71 9.95 -1.53
N PHE A 90 18.13 11.12 -1.24
CA PHE A 90 16.90 11.25 -0.46
C PHE A 90 15.96 12.32 -1.03
N THR A 91 14.71 11.95 -1.33
CA THR A 91 13.70 12.91 -1.77
C THR A 91 12.46 12.87 -0.88
N THR A 92 11.54 13.82 -1.07
CA THR A 92 10.29 13.88 -0.32
C THR A 92 9.12 14.09 -1.26
N ILE A 93 7.96 13.51 -0.92
CA ILE A 93 6.70 13.74 -1.62
C ILE A 93 5.82 14.56 -0.69
N PHE A 94 5.21 15.63 -1.21
CA PHE A 94 4.24 16.40 -0.44
C PHE A 94 2.98 15.58 -0.22
N GLY A 95 2.40 15.64 0.96
CA GLY A 95 1.16 14.94 1.24
C GLY A 95 0.63 15.32 2.60
N ALA A 96 -0.46 14.67 2.96
CA ALA A 96 -1.09 14.81 4.25
C ALA A 96 -1.94 13.56 4.52
N GLU A 97 -2.23 13.32 5.79
CA GLU A 97 -3.36 12.49 6.16
C GLU A 97 -4.61 13.36 6.16
N ILE A 98 -5.55 13.09 5.25
CA ILE A 98 -6.77 13.89 5.09
C ILE A 98 -7.94 13.24 5.82
N HIS A 99 -8.84 14.09 6.33
CA HIS A 99 -9.94 13.66 7.19
C HIS A 99 -11.28 14.24 6.76
N ALA A 100 -12.36 13.48 6.97
CA ALA A 100 -13.74 13.91 6.73
C ALA A 100 -14.74 13.18 7.65
N PRO A 101 -15.86 13.82 8.05
CA PRO A 101 -16.95 13.14 8.75
C PRO A 101 -17.83 12.35 7.75
N GLU A 102 -18.48 11.26 8.12
CA GLU A 102 -18.11 10.28 9.14
C GLU A 102 -18.03 8.90 8.45
N ASN A 103 -17.31 7.96 9.03
CA ASN A 103 -17.37 6.56 8.60
C ASN A 103 -18.61 5.87 9.16
N SER A 104 -18.82 4.59 8.82
CA SER A 104 -20.00 3.83 9.23
C SER A 104 -20.18 3.67 10.75
N HIS A 105 -19.19 4.03 11.56
CA HIS A 105 -19.21 4.00 13.02
C HIS A 105 -19.33 5.39 13.67
N GLY A 106 -19.51 6.46 12.89
CA GLY A 106 -19.59 7.84 13.41
C GLY A 106 -18.23 8.45 13.76
N GLU A 107 -17.13 7.81 13.34
CA GLU A 107 -15.77 8.31 13.53
C GLU A 107 -15.30 9.08 12.28
N ILE A 108 -14.28 9.93 12.44
CA ILE A 108 -13.69 10.63 11.30
C ILE A 108 -12.97 9.64 10.38
N TRP A 109 -12.97 9.94 9.08
CA TRP A 109 -12.14 9.25 8.12
C TRP A 109 -10.67 9.61 8.26
N HIS A 110 -9.83 8.63 7.98
CA HIS A 110 -8.39 8.76 7.85
C HIS A 110 -8.02 8.20 6.47
N LEU A 111 -7.52 9.06 5.60
CA LEU A 111 -7.10 8.69 4.26
C LEU A 111 -5.72 9.29 4.01
N LEU A 112 -4.80 8.48 3.51
CA LEU A 112 -3.45 8.94 3.20
C LEU A 112 -3.39 9.50 1.78
N ALA A 113 -3.03 10.77 1.63
CA ALA A 113 -2.90 11.42 0.33
C ALA A 113 -1.45 11.86 0.07
N CYS A 114 -0.71 11.04 -0.68
CA CYS A 114 0.68 11.28 -1.05
C CYS A 114 0.77 11.86 -2.46
N GLY A 115 1.35 13.04 -2.64
CA GLY A 115 1.39 13.81 -3.88
C GLY A 115 0.39 14.97 -3.96
N LEU A 116 0.01 15.55 -2.82
CA LEU A 116 -0.86 16.73 -2.79
C LEU A 116 -0.10 18.01 -3.16
N PRO A 117 -0.75 19.00 -3.79
CA PRO A 117 -0.16 20.33 -3.95
C PRO A 117 -0.18 21.09 -2.60
N LEU A 118 0.73 22.06 -2.45
CA LEU A 118 0.86 22.84 -1.20
C LEU A 118 -0.37 23.71 -0.90
N ASP A 119 -1.13 24.08 -1.94
CA ASP A 119 -2.36 24.86 -1.88
C ASP A 119 -3.61 23.96 -1.96
N PHE A 120 -3.51 22.68 -1.58
CA PHE A 120 -4.68 21.82 -1.50
C PHE A 120 -5.72 22.42 -0.54
N GLU A 121 -6.92 22.67 -1.04
CA GLU A 121 -7.96 23.36 -0.29
C GLU A 121 -8.49 22.49 0.87
N PRO A 122 -8.80 23.08 2.04
CA PRO A 122 -9.45 22.41 3.15
C PRO A 122 -10.74 21.65 2.80
N LEU A 123 -11.19 20.83 3.74
CA LEU A 123 -12.51 20.19 3.68
C LEU A 123 -13.60 21.28 3.63
N GLY A 124 -14.48 21.18 2.62
CA GLY A 124 -15.61 22.09 2.47
C GLY A 124 -16.75 21.81 3.45
N GLU A 125 -17.64 22.79 3.66
CA GLU A 125 -18.84 22.60 4.49
C GLU A 125 -19.73 21.49 3.92
N GLY A 126 -20.02 20.47 4.74
CA GLY A 126 -20.84 19.31 4.34
C GLY A 126 -20.16 18.38 3.32
N GLU A 127 -18.87 18.56 3.05
CA GLU A 127 -18.13 17.68 2.16
C GLU A 127 -17.93 16.28 2.78
N THR A 128 -18.16 15.25 1.96
CA THR A 128 -18.01 13.84 2.37
C THR A 128 -16.59 13.35 2.13
N ALA A 129 -16.19 12.28 2.82
CA ALA A 129 -14.92 11.59 2.57
C ALA A 129 -14.73 11.20 1.10
N VAL A 130 -15.79 10.75 0.43
CA VAL A 130 -15.78 10.36 -0.99
C VAL A 130 -15.39 11.55 -1.89
N ARG A 131 -16.00 12.73 -1.66
CA ARG A 131 -15.71 13.94 -2.45
C ARG A 131 -14.29 14.46 -2.19
N LEU A 132 -13.85 14.43 -0.94
CA LEU A 132 -12.48 14.81 -0.57
C LEU A 132 -11.44 13.87 -1.22
N ALA A 133 -11.70 12.56 -1.18
CA ALA A 133 -10.87 11.53 -1.80
C ALA A 133 -10.75 11.75 -3.33
N GLU A 134 -11.87 11.99 -4.02
CA GLU A 134 -11.88 12.29 -5.46
C GLU A 134 -11.05 13.55 -5.79
N ARG A 135 -11.17 14.61 -4.99
CA ARG A 135 -10.35 15.83 -5.15
C ARG A 135 -8.87 15.57 -4.95
N ALA A 136 -8.50 14.80 -3.92
CA ALA A 136 -7.10 14.45 -3.66
C ALA A 136 -6.50 13.67 -4.85
N VAL A 137 -7.23 12.67 -5.37
CA VAL A 137 -6.80 11.92 -6.57
C VAL A 137 -6.71 12.82 -7.80
N ALA A 138 -7.70 13.69 -8.02
CA ALA A 138 -7.71 14.64 -9.13
C ALA A 138 -6.56 15.66 -9.06
N ALA A 139 -6.14 16.04 -7.84
CA ALA A 139 -4.97 16.88 -7.60
C ALA A 139 -3.64 16.15 -7.81
N GLY A 140 -3.67 14.84 -8.10
CA GLY A 140 -2.48 14.06 -8.37
C GLY A 140 -1.99 13.21 -7.20
N ALA A 141 -2.74 13.06 -6.11
CA ALA A 141 -2.33 12.18 -5.02
C ALA A 141 -2.48 10.69 -5.36
N PHE A 142 -1.56 9.88 -4.86
CA PHE A 142 -1.79 8.48 -4.52
C PHE A 142 -2.59 8.45 -3.22
N LEU A 143 -3.72 7.75 -3.24
CA LEU A 143 -4.67 7.69 -2.14
C LEU A 143 -4.67 6.29 -1.50
N GLY A 144 -4.40 6.23 -0.20
CA GLY A 144 -4.44 5.03 0.62
C GLY A 144 -5.58 5.07 1.64
N ILE A 145 -6.23 3.92 1.88
CA ILE A 145 -7.10 3.71 3.04
C ILE A 145 -6.20 3.45 4.24
N ALA A 146 -6.14 4.41 5.17
CA ALA A 146 -5.21 4.38 6.30
C ALA A 146 -5.71 3.45 7.42
N HIS A 147 -4.77 2.69 8.00
CA HIS A 147 -4.90 1.83 9.19
C HIS A 147 -6.33 1.35 9.51
N PRO A 148 -6.93 0.54 8.62
CA PRO A 148 -8.36 0.23 8.69
C PRO A 148 -8.78 -0.51 9.97
N GLN A 149 -7.92 -1.33 10.56
CA GLN A 149 -8.23 -2.02 11.81
C GLN A 149 -8.23 -1.09 13.03
N TRP A 150 -7.32 -0.10 13.08
CA TRP A 150 -7.32 0.89 14.16
C TRP A 150 -8.61 1.71 14.15
N SER A 151 -8.99 2.23 12.97
CA SER A 151 -10.23 2.98 12.73
C SER A 151 -11.49 2.11 12.71
N SER A 152 -11.36 0.79 12.86
CA SER A 152 -12.47 -0.18 12.83
C SER A 152 -13.36 -0.04 11.57
N LEU A 153 -12.75 0.21 10.41
CA LEU A 153 -13.50 0.38 9.16
C LEU A 153 -14.27 -0.89 8.81
N SER A 154 -15.55 -0.73 8.45
CA SER A 154 -16.36 -1.82 7.96
C SER A 154 -16.06 -2.12 6.48
N ILE A 155 -16.59 -3.24 5.97
CA ILE A 155 -16.55 -3.49 4.53
C ILE A 155 -17.34 -2.45 3.73
N GLU A 156 -18.39 -1.86 4.33
CA GLU A 156 -19.19 -0.81 3.69
C GLU A 156 -18.38 0.49 3.53
N ASP A 157 -17.53 0.81 4.52
CA ASP A 157 -16.54 1.88 4.41
C ASP A 157 -15.56 1.59 3.27
N GLY A 158 -14.99 0.38 3.24
CA GLY A 158 -14.10 -0.04 2.16
C GLY A 158 -14.73 0.13 0.78
N ARG A 159 -15.99 -0.28 0.59
CA ARG A 159 -16.73 -0.17 -0.68
C ARG A 159 -16.88 1.27 -1.16
N GLN A 160 -17.06 2.23 -0.26
CA GLN A 160 -17.13 3.65 -0.61
C GLN A 160 -15.82 4.16 -1.22
N MET A 161 -14.68 3.62 -0.78
CA MET A 161 -13.35 4.05 -1.23
C MET A 161 -12.77 3.18 -2.34
N ALA A 162 -13.27 1.95 -2.55
CA ALA A 162 -12.63 0.96 -3.42
C ALA A 162 -12.63 1.32 -4.93
N GLY A 163 -13.43 2.30 -5.34
CA GLY A 163 -13.40 2.89 -6.69
C GLY A 163 -12.50 4.12 -6.85
N ILE A 164 -11.91 4.62 -5.76
CA ILE A 164 -11.19 5.91 -5.70
C ILE A 164 -9.78 5.71 -5.15
N ALA A 165 -9.64 4.95 -4.07
CA ALA A 165 -8.36 4.63 -3.47
C ALA A 165 -7.51 3.75 -4.38
N HIS A 166 -6.20 3.91 -4.27
CA HIS A 166 -5.22 3.09 -4.96
C HIS A 166 -4.83 1.88 -4.12
N ALA A 167 -4.82 2.01 -2.79
CA ALA A 167 -4.27 0.99 -1.91
C ALA A 167 -4.92 0.96 -0.51
N VAL A 168 -4.72 -0.15 0.20
CA VAL A 168 -5.05 -0.32 1.61
C VAL A 168 -3.75 -0.44 2.41
N GLU A 169 -3.68 0.22 3.57
CA GLU A 169 -2.60 0.04 4.53
C GLU A 169 -2.73 -1.33 5.19
N ILE A 170 -1.90 -2.28 4.78
CA ILE A 170 -1.95 -3.65 5.30
C ILE A 170 -1.06 -3.84 6.53
N TRP A 171 -0.14 -2.91 6.77
CA TRP A 171 0.68 -2.85 7.98
C TRP A 171 0.90 -1.40 8.39
N ASN A 172 0.60 -1.10 9.65
CA ASN A 172 0.86 0.17 10.28
C ASN A 172 1.63 -0.06 11.61
N THR A 173 2.86 0.46 11.70
CA THR A 173 3.74 0.23 12.86
C THR A 173 3.22 0.86 14.14
N GLY A 174 2.81 2.12 14.11
CA GLY A 174 2.29 2.86 15.26
C GLY A 174 1.06 2.17 15.85
N CYS A 175 0.08 1.85 15.00
CA CYS A 175 -1.13 1.13 15.40
C CYS A 175 -0.83 -0.26 15.97
N ALA A 176 0.14 -0.99 15.41
CA ALA A 176 0.56 -2.29 15.93
C ALA A 176 1.16 -2.18 17.34
N LEU A 177 2.04 -1.20 17.56
CA LEU A 177 2.74 -1.05 18.84
C LEU A 177 1.85 -0.47 19.94
N GLU A 178 1.02 0.51 19.60
CA GLU A 178 0.25 1.27 20.59
C GLU A 178 -1.09 0.61 20.93
N THR A 179 -1.66 -0.16 20.00
CA THR A 179 -3.03 -0.69 20.16
C THR A 179 -3.23 -2.13 19.70
N ASP A 180 -2.21 -2.82 19.19
CA ASP A 180 -2.32 -4.16 18.59
C ASP A 180 -3.30 -4.21 17.40
N ARG A 181 -3.35 -3.12 16.61
CA ARG A 181 -4.29 -2.94 15.48
C ARG A 181 -3.61 -2.53 14.17
N GLY A 182 -2.45 -3.09 13.89
CA GLY A 182 -1.65 -2.74 12.71
C GLY A 182 -2.06 -3.41 11.40
N ASP A 183 -3.03 -4.34 11.39
CA ASP A 183 -3.36 -5.13 10.19
C ASP A 183 -4.44 -4.44 9.33
N GLY A 184 -4.34 -4.57 8.01
CA GLY A 184 -5.42 -4.18 7.09
C GLY A 184 -5.76 -5.22 6.03
N THR A 185 -5.24 -6.44 6.18
CA THR A 185 -5.36 -7.50 5.19
C THR A 185 -6.80 -7.98 5.04
N ILE A 186 -7.57 -8.03 6.13
CA ILE A 186 -8.99 -8.44 6.08
C ILE A 186 -9.82 -7.53 5.18
N LEU A 187 -9.64 -6.21 5.29
CA LEU A 187 -10.37 -5.24 4.46
C LEU A 187 -9.94 -5.36 3.00
N LEU A 188 -8.62 -5.40 2.75
CA LEU A 188 -8.08 -5.57 1.40
C LEU A 188 -8.62 -6.84 0.73
N ASP A 189 -8.52 -7.98 1.41
CA ASP A 189 -8.90 -9.29 0.86
C ASP A 189 -10.42 -9.35 0.60
N ALA A 190 -11.24 -8.74 1.46
CA ALA A 190 -12.69 -8.63 1.25
C ALA A 190 -13.01 -7.83 -0.03
N LEU A 191 -12.35 -6.69 -0.24
CA LEU A 191 -12.54 -5.86 -1.43
C LEU A 191 -12.03 -6.55 -2.71
N LEU A 192 -10.90 -7.26 -2.64
CA LEU A 192 -10.40 -8.07 -3.75
C LEU A 192 -11.37 -9.20 -4.11
N ASN A 193 -12.01 -9.80 -3.11
CA ASN A 193 -13.03 -10.83 -3.32
C ASN A 193 -14.29 -10.29 -4.00
N GLU A 194 -14.60 -9.00 -3.83
CA GLU A 194 -15.66 -8.30 -4.56
C GLU A 194 -15.24 -7.83 -5.95
N GLY A 195 -13.98 -8.05 -6.34
CA GLY A 195 -13.46 -7.75 -7.67
C GLY A 195 -12.83 -6.37 -7.79
N HIS A 196 -12.62 -5.64 -6.69
CA HIS A 196 -11.83 -4.42 -6.71
C HIS A 196 -10.35 -4.69 -7.01
N ARG A 197 -9.61 -3.64 -7.36
CA ARG A 197 -8.20 -3.69 -7.81
C ARG A 197 -7.34 -2.76 -6.95
N LEU A 198 -7.33 -3.02 -5.64
CA LEU A 198 -6.55 -2.25 -4.67
C LEU A 198 -5.18 -2.87 -4.46
N LEU A 199 -4.20 -2.00 -4.20
CA LEU A 199 -2.82 -2.34 -3.87
C LEU A 199 -2.64 -2.46 -2.34
N ALA A 200 -1.47 -2.91 -1.91
CA ALA A 200 -1.18 -3.22 -0.50
C ALA A 200 0.07 -2.49 -0.02
N TYR A 201 -0.08 -1.42 0.76
CA TYR A 201 1.06 -0.66 1.29
C TYR A 201 1.31 -0.92 2.79
N ALA A 202 2.55 -0.77 3.22
CA ALA A 202 2.94 -0.76 4.62
C ALA A 202 3.59 0.58 4.95
N ALA A 203 3.30 1.11 6.13
CA ALA A 203 3.88 2.37 6.61
C ALA A 203 4.00 2.36 8.14
N ASP A 204 4.57 3.45 8.67
CA ASP A 204 4.83 3.56 10.09
C ASP A 204 3.73 4.25 10.88
N ASP A 205 3.17 5.36 10.38
CA ASP A 205 2.32 6.29 11.14
C ASP A 205 3.04 6.77 12.42
N ALA A 206 4.32 7.08 12.23
CA ALA A 206 5.19 7.45 13.33
C ALA A 206 4.88 8.88 13.81
N HIS A 207 4.71 8.99 15.13
CA HIS A 207 4.56 10.23 15.88
C HIS A 207 5.80 10.55 16.72
N PHE A 208 6.77 9.62 16.82
CA PHE A 208 8.03 9.78 17.55
C PHE A 208 7.86 10.02 19.06
N LYS A 209 6.70 9.63 19.62
CA LYS A 209 6.43 9.59 21.07
C LYS A 209 6.90 8.27 21.69
N SER A 210 7.07 7.25 20.85
CA SER A 210 7.61 5.93 21.14
C SER A 210 8.52 5.51 19.99
N ARG A 211 9.08 4.27 19.99
CA ARG A 211 9.85 3.75 18.84
C ARG A 211 8.93 3.20 17.76
N ASP A 212 8.13 4.08 17.17
CA ASP A 212 7.07 3.80 16.18
C ASP A 212 7.50 3.99 14.72
N TRP A 213 8.76 4.37 14.47
CA TRP A 213 9.31 4.58 13.13
C TRP A 213 10.19 3.40 12.66
N CYS A 214 10.37 3.30 11.35
CA CYS A 214 11.17 2.28 10.66
C CYS A 214 10.71 0.83 10.87
N GLY A 215 9.42 0.61 11.14
CA GLY A 215 8.82 -0.71 11.30
C GLY A 215 8.09 -1.24 10.06
N GLY A 216 7.67 -0.38 9.13
CA GLY A 216 6.97 -0.76 7.89
C GLY A 216 7.22 0.25 6.77
N TRP A 217 7.43 -0.23 5.55
CA TRP A 217 7.77 0.62 4.40
C TRP A 217 7.39 0.01 3.06
N MET A 218 7.44 0.84 2.02
CA MET A 218 7.32 0.46 0.62
C MET A 218 8.70 0.35 -0.03
N MET A 219 8.81 -0.53 -1.02
CA MET A 219 9.96 -0.67 -1.92
C MET A 219 9.46 -0.38 -3.34
N VAL A 220 9.60 0.87 -3.78
CA VAL A 220 9.04 1.38 -5.05
C VAL A 220 10.06 1.27 -6.17
N LYS A 221 9.68 0.64 -7.27
CA LYS A 221 10.53 0.46 -8.45
C LYS A 221 10.51 1.73 -9.31
N ALA A 222 11.64 2.44 -9.39
CA ALA A 222 11.75 3.64 -10.22
C ALA A 222 13.16 3.82 -10.80
N GLU A 223 13.25 4.48 -11.95
CA GLU A 223 14.51 4.81 -12.61
C GLU A 223 15.20 6.04 -11.99
N ALA A 224 14.44 6.91 -11.34
CA ALA A 224 14.92 8.12 -10.69
C ALA A 224 14.36 8.25 -9.27
N ASN A 225 15.18 8.75 -8.35
CA ASN A 225 14.76 9.10 -6.99
C ASN A 225 14.13 10.50 -6.95
N GLU A 226 13.08 10.70 -7.75
CA GLU A 226 12.37 11.97 -7.91
C GLU A 226 10.89 11.81 -7.55
N PRO A 227 10.24 12.82 -6.94
CA PRO A 227 8.88 12.70 -6.42
C PRO A 227 7.87 12.22 -7.47
N GLU A 228 7.92 12.78 -8.68
CA GLU A 228 6.99 12.47 -9.77
C GLU A 228 7.19 11.03 -10.27
N ALA A 229 8.44 10.56 -10.36
CA ALA A 229 8.75 9.21 -10.80
C ALA A 229 8.26 8.17 -9.77
N ILE A 230 8.50 8.42 -8.48
CA ILE A 230 8.08 7.56 -7.38
C ILE A 230 6.56 7.52 -7.29
N LEU A 231 5.90 8.68 -7.32
CA LEU A 231 4.45 8.79 -7.23
C LEU A 231 3.77 8.09 -8.41
N ALA A 232 4.30 8.22 -9.62
CA ALA A 232 3.77 7.53 -10.79
C ALA A 232 3.93 6.01 -10.68
N ALA A 233 5.07 5.51 -10.15
CA ALA A 233 5.29 4.09 -9.89
C ALA A 233 4.36 3.54 -8.81
N MET A 234 4.15 4.28 -7.71
CA MET A 234 3.19 3.94 -6.65
C MET A 234 1.78 3.73 -7.22
N LYS A 235 1.28 4.67 -8.03
CA LYS A 235 -0.06 4.57 -8.64
C LYS A 235 -0.22 3.40 -9.61
N ARG A 236 0.87 2.96 -10.25
CA ARG A 236 0.88 1.78 -11.13
C ARG A 236 1.06 0.46 -10.39
N GLY A 237 1.25 0.48 -9.07
CA GLY A 237 1.51 -0.74 -8.29
C GLY A 237 2.91 -1.32 -8.50
N GLU A 238 3.85 -0.51 -8.96
CA GLU A 238 5.25 -0.88 -9.20
C GLU A 238 6.05 -0.90 -7.89
N PHE A 239 5.55 -1.61 -6.89
CA PHE A 239 6.18 -1.73 -5.58
C PHE A 239 5.81 -3.03 -4.87
N TYR A 240 6.54 -3.34 -3.80
CA TYR A 240 6.14 -4.29 -2.76
C TYR A 240 6.30 -3.63 -1.39
N SER A 241 5.70 -4.21 -0.36
CA SER A 241 5.71 -3.68 1.02
C SER A 241 6.48 -4.60 1.94
N SER A 242 7.12 -4.05 2.98
CA SER A 242 7.94 -4.85 3.90
C SER A 242 8.05 -4.24 5.29
N ARG A 243 8.21 -5.11 6.28
CA ARG A 243 8.67 -4.80 7.65
C ARG A 243 10.00 -5.48 7.98
N GLY A 244 10.72 -6.02 6.99
CA GLY A 244 12.00 -6.70 7.19
C GLY A 244 12.55 -7.37 5.92
N PRO A 245 11.94 -8.48 5.44
CA PRO A 245 12.44 -9.23 4.30
C PRO A 245 12.46 -8.43 2.99
N THR A 246 13.32 -8.81 2.05
CA THR A 246 13.29 -8.32 0.66
C THR A 246 12.62 -9.34 -0.26
N ILE A 247 11.90 -8.85 -1.26
CA ILE A 247 11.43 -9.65 -2.39
C ILE A 247 12.26 -9.19 -3.60
N GLU A 248 13.10 -10.09 -4.11
CA GLU A 248 14.08 -9.78 -5.15
C GLU A 248 13.51 -10.02 -6.55
N HIS A 249 12.70 -11.06 -6.69
CA HIS A 249 12.04 -11.40 -7.94
C HIS A 249 10.76 -12.21 -7.72
N VAL A 250 9.78 -12.01 -8.61
CA VAL A 250 8.57 -12.84 -8.71
C VAL A 250 8.30 -13.11 -10.17
N GLU A 251 8.14 -14.38 -10.54
CA GLU A 251 7.81 -14.80 -11.90
C GLU A 251 6.73 -15.88 -11.86
N ILE A 252 5.76 -15.76 -12.77
CA ILE A 252 4.79 -16.80 -13.07
C ILE A 252 5.24 -17.49 -14.34
N ASP A 253 5.45 -18.80 -14.28
CA ASP A 253 5.81 -19.65 -15.41
C ASP A 253 4.81 -20.82 -15.49
N GLY A 254 3.90 -20.76 -16.47
CA GLY A 254 2.75 -21.65 -16.55
C GLY A 254 1.90 -21.63 -15.27
N ALA A 255 1.91 -22.74 -14.52
CA ALA A 255 1.17 -22.90 -13.27
C ALA A 255 2.03 -22.79 -12.01
N ALA A 256 3.29 -22.33 -12.14
CA ALA A 256 4.21 -22.17 -11.02
C ALA A 256 4.50 -20.68 -10.75
N LEU A 257 4.54 -20.31 -9.47
CA LEU A 257 5.00 -19.02 -8.97
C LEU A 257 6.41 -19.20 -8.39
N ARG A 258 7.39 -18.54 -8.99
CA ARG A 258 8.78 -18.52 -8.53
C ARG A 258 9.02 -17.22 -7.77
N VAL A 259 9.60 -17.30 -6.58
CA VAL A 259 9.90 -16.16 -5.72
C VAL A 259 11.37 -16.25 -5.31
N ALA A 260 12.12 -15.16 -5.48
CA ALA A 260 13.45 -14.97 -4.90
C ALA A 260 13.38 -13.88 -3.82
N CYS A 261 14.04 -14.09 -2.69
CA CYS A 261 13.95 -13.22 -1.52
C CYS A 261 15.22 -13.27 -0.64
N SER A 262 15.33 -12.32 0.30
CA SER A 262 16.27 -12.45 1.43
C SER A 262 16.01 -13.75 2.20
N PRO A 263 16.99 -14.28 2.96
CA PRO A 263 16.79 -15.45 3.82
C PRO A 263 15.49 -15.38 4.62
N ALA A 264 14.63 -16.37 4.38
CA ALA A 264 13.30 -16.46 4.91
C ALA A 264 13.09 -17.81 5.61
N ARG A 265 12.24 -17.79 6.62
CA ARG A 265 11.67 -18.99 7.24
C ARG A 265 10.72 -19.69 6.28
N GLY A 266 9.93 -18.91 5.55
CA GLY A 266 9.03 -19.46 4.56
C GLY A 266 8.39 -18.42 3.67
N VAL A 267 7.78 -18.92 2.59
CA VAL A 267 7.08 -18.12 1.59
C VAL A 267 5.69 -18.71 1.41
N ALA A 268 4.67 -17.87 1.57
CA ALA A 268 3.28 -18.21 1.30
C ALA A 268 2.79 -17.52 0.03
N VAL A 269 1.84 -18.17 -0.64
CA VAL A 269 0.93 -17.52 -1.59
C VAL A 269 -0.47 -17.60 -1.01
N VAL A 270 -1.16 -16.46 -0.90
CA VAL A 270 -2.51 -16.34 -0.34
C VAL A 270 -3.49 -15.84 -1.40
N GLY A 271 -4.77 -16.14 -1.27
CA GLY A 271 -5.81 -15.74 -2.21
C GLY A 271 -7.21 -15.84 -1.58
N ARG A 272 -8.25 -15.77 -2.42
CA ARG A 272 -9.65 -15.80 -1.97
C ARG A 272 -9.94 -16.93 -0.98
N GLY A 273 -10.53 -16.58 0.17
CA GLY A 273 -10.97 -17.53 1.18
C GLY A 273 -9.80 -18.27 1.82
N SER A 274 -9.86 -19.61 1.86
CA SER A 274 -8.79 -20.46 2.40
C SER A 274 -7.74 -20.88 1.37
N ARG A 275 -7.76 -20.29 0.16
CA ARG A 275 -6.77 -20.61 -0.88
C ARG A 275 -5.40 -20.11 -0.43
N GLY A 276 -4.52 -21.07 -0.18
CA GLY A 276 -3.15 -20.80 0.19
C GLY A 276 -2.25 -21.98 -0.15
N ASP A 277 -0.97 -21.68 -0.33
CA ASP A 277 0.13 -22.64 -0.31
C ASP A 277 1.33 -22.03 0.41
N TYR A 278 2.22 -22.87 0.93
CA TYR A 278 3.33 -22.44 1.78
C TYR A 278 4.53 -23.37 1.63
N VAL A 279 5.70 -22.77 1.47
CA VAL A 279 7.00 -23.44 1.50
C VAL A 279 7.74 -23.02 2.76
N ASP A 280 8.14 -23.99 3.58
CA ASP A 280 8.94 -23.80 4.79
C ASP A 280 10.39 -24.27 4.53
N ALA A 281 11.36 -23.46 4.93
CA ALA A 281 12.78 -23.83 4.87
C ALA A 281 13.17 -24.84 5.96
N GLY A 282 12.42 -24.88 7.07
CA GLY A 282 12.74 -25.59 8.30
C GLY A 282 13.95 -25.03 9.07
N ASP A 283 14.91 -24.41 8.38
CA ASP A 283 16.19 -23.90 8.93
C ASP A 283 16.40 -22.38 8.75
N GLY A 284 15.42 -21.66 8.20
CA GLY A 284 15.45 -20.21 8.02
C GLY A 284 16.30 -19.68 6.86
N ARG A 285 16.75 -20.55 5.96
CA ARG A 285 17.69 -20.17 4.87
C ARG A 285 17.07 -20.18 3.47
N LEU A 286 15.75 -20.21 3.36
CA LEU A 286 15.10 -20.18 2.06
C LEU A 286 15.31 -18.82 1.40
N THR A 287 15.92 -18.84 0.23
CA THR A 287 16.15 -17.66 -0.63
C THR A 287 15.39 -17.75 -1.95
N GLU A 288 14.87 -18.93 -2.28
CA GLU A 288 14.01 -19.17 -3.44
C GLU A 288 12.87 -20.13 -3.07
N ALA A 289 11.66 -19.87 -3.56
CA ALA A 289 10.52 -20.77 -3.45
C ALA A 289 9.79 -20.93 -4.79
N VAL A 290 9.20 -22.10 -4.99
CA VAL A 290 8.29 -22.39 -6.11
C VAL A 290 6.98 -22.89 -5.54
N LEU A 291 5.88 -22.17 -5.81
CA LEU A 291 4.54 -22.50 -5.30
C LEU A 291 3.58 -22.79 -6.47
N PRO A 292 2.63 -23.73 -6.31
CA PRO A 292 1.62 -24.00 -7.32
C PRO A 292 0.57 -22.89 -7.39
N LEU A 293 0.11 -22.56 -8.61
CA LEU A 293 -0.91 -21.54 -8.85
C LEU A 293 -2.26 -22.09 -9.30
N GLU A 294 -2.40 -23.41 -9.50
CA GLU A 294 -3.64 -24.01 -10.04
C GLU A 294 -4.88 -23.62 -9.22
N ARG A 295 -4.75 -23.47 -7.90
CA ARG A 295 -5.85 -23.08 -7.00
C ARG A 295 -6.29 -21.61 -7.14
N PHE A 296 -5.50 -20.78 -7.80
CA PHE A 296 -5.69 -19.34 -7.94
C PHE A 296 -6.10 -18.92 -9.35
N ALA A 297 -6.22 -19.87 -10.29
CA ALA A 297 -6.57 -19.60 -11.68
C ALA A 297 -7.86 -18.78 -11.81
N GLY A 298 -7.81 -17.68 -12.58
CA GLY A 298 -8.94 -16.78 -12.78
C GLY A 298 -9.26 -15.86 -11.58
N ASP A 299 -8.38 -15.77 -10.59
CA ASP A 299 -8.58 -14.96 -9.38
C ASP A 299 -7.30 -14.21 -8.99
N TRP A 300 -7.31 -13.54 -7.84
CA TRP A 300 -6.13 -12.89 -7.30
C TRP A 300 -5.30 -13.82 -6.39
N CYS A 301 -4.00 -13.57 -6.32
CA CYS A 301 -3.11 -14.09 -5.27
C CYS A 301 -2.12 -13.02 -4.80
N ARG A 302 -1.52 -13.19 -3.62
CA ARG A 302 -0.47 -12.32 -3.07
C ARG A 302 0.63 -13.16 -2.44
N VAL A 303 1.89 -12.79 -2.67
CA VAL A 303 3.04 -13.45 -2.03
C VAL A 303 3.28 -12.83 -0.66
N VAL A 304 3.60 -13.66 0.33
CA VAL A 304 4.05 -13.25 1.66
C VAL A 304 5.36 -13.96 1.98
N VAL A 305 6.44 -13.22 2.14
CA VAL A 305 7.75 -13.74 2.60
C VAL A 305 7.86 -13.47 4.09
N MET A 306 8.26 -14.47 4.89
CA MET A 306 8.41 -14.35 6.34
C MET A 306 9.84 -14.70 6.76
N ASP A 307 10.50 -13.80 7.51
CA ASP A 307 11.81 -14.10 8.10
C ASP A 307 11.71 -14.86 9.44
N GLU A 308 12.86 -15.26 9.98
CA GLU A 308 12.98 -15.95 11.27
C GLU A 308 12.44 -15.14 12.46
N ALA A 309 12.41 -13.80 12.36
CA ALA A 309 11.86 -12.92 13.38
C ALA A 309 10.33 -12.73 13.25
N GLY A 310 9.69 -13.40 12.29
CA GLY A 310 8.26 -13.26 12.00
C GLY A 310 7.91 -11.95 11.30
N ARG A 311 8.89 -11.22 10.75
CA ARG A 311 8.64 -10.03 9.93
C ARG A 311 8.30 -10.47 8.52
N GLN A 312 7.46 -9.69 7.86
CA GLN A 312 6.88 -10.05 6.58
C GLN A 312 7.20 -9.04 5.48
N ALA A 313 7.22 -9.52 4.24
CA ALA A 313 7.13 -8.70 3.04
C ALA A 313 6.00 -9.22 2.15
N TRP A 314 5.32 -8.32 1.46
CA TRP A 314 4.13 -8.62 0.67
C TRP A 314 4.23 -7.99 -0.70
N THR A 315 3.88 -8.75 -1.74
CA THR A 315 3.61 -8.15 -3.05
C THR A 315 2.27 -7.40 -3.02
N ASN A 316 2.04 -6.55 -4.03
CA ASN A 316 0.67 -6.21 -4.40
C ASN A 316 -0.11 -7.47 -4.85
N PRO A 317 -1.46 -7.44 -4.83
CA PRO A 317 -2.27 -8.51 -5.40
C PRO A 317 -1.95 -8.71 -6.89
N ILE A 318 -1.71 -9.95 -7.28
CA ILE A 318 -1.47 -10.38 -8.65
C ILE A 318 -2.77 -10.99 -9.17
N HIS A 319 -3.34 -10.43 -10.23
CA HIS A 319 -4.57 -10.92 -10.84
C HIS A 319 -4.25 -11.91 -11.96
N LEU A 320 -4.70 -13.15 -11.79
CA LEU A 320 -4.45 -14.25 -12.72
C LEU A 320 -5.64 -14.41 -13.66
N GLY A 321 -5.36 -14.50 -14.95
CA GLY A 321 -6.29 -15.08 -15.92
C GLY A 321 -6.40 -16.60 -15.75
N PRO A 322 -7.15 -17.28 -16.63
CA PRO A 322 -7.15 -18.73 -16.66
C PRO A 322 -5.76 -19.28 -16.97
N LEU A 323 -5.32 -20.27 -16.19
CA LEU A 323 -4.06 -20.97 -16.41
C LEU A 323 -4.25 -22.06 -17.49
N PRO A 324 -3.21 -22.38 -18.28
CA PRO A 324 -3.30 -23.49 -19.22
C PRO A 324 -3.64 -24.79 -18.49
N LEU A 325 -4.66 -25.51 -18.97
CA LEU A 325 -4.94 -26.87 -18.54
C LEU A 325 -3.76 -27.76 -18.96
N ARG A 326 -3.27 -28.60 -18.04
CA ARG A 326 -2.25 -29.61 -18.32
C ARG A 326 -2.74 -30.62 -19.35
#